data_AF-A0A1R2AWR0-F1
#
_entry.id   AF-A0A1R2AWR0-F1
#
_cell.length_a   1.000
_cell.length_b   1.000
_cell.length_c   1.000
_cell.angle_alpha   90.00
_cell.angle_beta   90.00
_cell.angle_gamma   90.00
#
_symmetry.space_group_name_H-M   'P 1'
#
loop_
_entity.id
_entity.type
_entity.pdbx_description
1 polymer ?
#
loop_
_entity_poly.entity_id
_entity_poly.type
_entity_poly.pdbx_seq_one_letter_code
_entity_poly.pdbx_strand_id
1 'polypeptide(L)'
;MSQSLFERIGGTPAVTGLIDSLYTKLTSNPITQGAFLGKNIEEIKKYQVEFWSMALGSGTLYQGRSMKEAHQQLSITEEQFNAVVDMLSETMREMNIPEDVYKIAVTHAEMFRSDIVSHKLLECALEKLGGREKLTKIFEKLYARLPSNPQTSPQFNGKDLSKIIKGHINYWSSFLSSASYTGRPIVEAHQGLRINTEQFNVFLELLGESLREENVSEEIYSNIMAHMEAYKAGIVEEN
;
A
#
# COMPACT_ATOMS: atom_id res chain seq x y z
N MET A 1 32.35 13.09 17.68
CA MET A 1 31.43 13.02 16.53
C MET A 1 31.30 11.56 16.16
N SER A 2 30.09 10.99 16.20
CA SER A 2 29.84 9.63 15.71
C SER A 2 29.93 9.63 14.19
N GLN A 3 30.62 8.65 13.62
CA GLN A 3 30.71 8.43 12.18
C GLN A 3 29.31 8.26 11.58
N SER A 4 29.04 8.87 10.40
CA SER A 4 27.73 8.74 9.74
C SER A 4 27.51 7.32 9.21
N LEU A 5 26.25 6.91 8.95
CA LEU A 5 25.98 5.59 8.36
C LEU A 5 26.67 5.44 7.00
N PHE A 6 26.72 6.52 6.23
CA PHE A 6 27.42 6.61 4.96
C PHE A 6 28.91 6.28 5.10
N GLU A 7 29.58 6.92 6.06
CA GLU A 7 31.00 6.65 6.33
C GLU A 7 31.21 5.24 6.88
N ARG A 8 30.29 4.72 7.70
CA ARG A 8 30.36 3.38 8.30
C ARG A 8 30.33 2.26 7.26
N ILE A 9 29.62 2.45 6.15
CA ILE A 9 29.55 1.44 5.08
C ILE A 9 30.67 1.56 4.04
N GLY A 10 31.51 2.61 4.11
CA GLY A 10 32.60 2.85 3.15
C GLY A 10 32.36 3.98 2.16
N GLY A 11 31.35 4.83 2.39
CA GLY A 11 31.11 6.05 1.62
C GLY A 11 30.64 5.80 0.18
N THR A 12 30.95 6.74 -0.72
CA THR A 12 30.50 6.71 -2.12
C THR A 12 30.79 5.39 -2.83
N PRO A 13 32.00 4.78 -2.73
CA PRO A 13 32.27 3.50 -3.39
C PRO A 13 31.32 2.38 -2.97
N ALA A 14 30.98 2.30 -1.68
CA ALA A 14 30.07 1.29 -1.17
C ALA A 14 28.62 1.52 -1.65
N VAL A 15 28.16 2.78 -1.63
CA VAL A 15 26.83 3.13 -2.16
C VAL A 15 26.75 2.85 -3.65
N THR A 16 27.77 3.21 -4.44
CA THR A 16 27.81 2.92 -5.88
C THR A 16 27.73 1.42 -6.14
N GLY A 17 28.51 0.60 -5.43
CA GLY A 17 28.46 -0.86 -5.56
C GLY A 17 27.07 -1.43 -5.23
N LEU A 18 26.44 -0.92 -4.16
CA LEU A 18 25.08 -1.31 -3.78
C LEU A 18 24.06 -1.00 -4.89
N ILE A 19 24.13 0.21 -5.47
CA ILE A 19 23.22 0.60 -6.56
C ILE A 19 23.48 -0.19 -7.83
N ASP A 20 24.74 -0.48 -8.18
CA ASP A 20 25.09 -1.30 -9.34
C ASP A 20 24.52 -2.73 -9.21
N SER A 21 24.73 -3.36 -8.05
CA SER A 21 24.23 -4.71 -7.77
C SER A 21 22.70 -4.75 -7.72
N LEU A 22 22.07 -3.78 -7.06
CA LEU A 22 20.61 -3.67 -7.00
C LEU A 22 20.00 -3.53 -8.40
N TYR A 23 20.52 -2.62 -9.23
CA TYR A 23 19.96 -2.39 -10.56
C TYR A 23 20.14 -3.57 -11.52
N THR A 24 21.19 -4.37 -11.33
CA THR A 24 21.34 -5.65 -12.06
C THR A 24 20.18 -6.60 -11.73
N LYS A 25 19.80 -6.71 -10.45
CA LYS A 25 18.65 -7.51 -10.02
C LYS A 25 17.32 -6.92 -10.53
N LEU A 26 17.10 -5.63 -10.33
CA LEU A 26 15.85 -4.95 -10.72
C LEU A 26 15.55 -5.03 -12.22
N THR A 27 16.58 -4.89 -13.05
CA THR A 27 16.43 -4.92 -14.51
C THR A 27 16.33 -6.33 -15.10
N SER A 28 16.66 -7.36 -14.31
CA SER A 28 16.55 -8.77 -14.71
C SER A 28 15.35 -9.49 -14.09
N ASN A 29 14.69 -8.90 -13.09
CA ASN A 29 13.57 -9.52 -12.39
C ASN A 29 12.25 -9.34 -13.18
N PRO A 30 11.49 -10.43 -13.46
CA PRO A 30 10.24 -10.36 -14.22
C PRO A 30 9.19 -9.39 -13.67
N ILE A 31 9.15 -9.19 -12.35
CA ILE A 31 8.18 -8.32 -11.66
C ILE A 31 8.51 -6.84 -11.92
N THR A 32 9.79 -6.47 -11.91
CA THR A 32 10.23 -5.06 -11.91
C THR A 32 10.78 -4.58 -13.25
N GLN A 33 11.29 -5.47 -14.11
CA GLN A 33 12.00 -5.10 -15.35
C GLN A 33 11.17 -4.19 -16.28
N GLY A 34 9.84 -4.37 -16.30
CA GLY A 34 8.94 -3.60 -17.15
C GLY A 34 8.98 -2.09 -16.89
N ALA A 35 9.22 -1.68 -15.63
CA ALA A 35 9.27 -0.26 -15.25
C ALA A 35 10.50 0.49 -15.83
N PHE A 36 11.50 -0.26 -16.30
CA PHE A 36 12.77 0.28 -16.78
C PHE A 36 12.89 0.31 -18.31
N LEU A 37 11.90 -0.22 -19.04
CA LEU A 37 11.91 -0.25 -20.50
C LEU A 37 12.02 1.16 -21.09
N GLY A 38 12.99 1.35 -21.99
CA GLY A 38 13.24 2.64 -22.65
C GLY A 38 13.82 3.73 -21.75
N LYS A 39 14.24 3.41 -20.51
CA LYS A 39 14.87 4.38 -19.60
C LYS A 39 16.39 4.30 -19.64
N ASN A 40 17.03 5.42 -19.36
CA ASN A 40 18.48 5.50 -19.19
C ASN A 40 18.88 5.02 -17.79
N ILE A 41 19.28 3.74 -17.69
CA ILE A 41 19.60 3.11 -16.41
C ILE A 41 20.80 3.79 -15.73
N GLU A 42 21.82 4.18 -16.50
CA GLU A 42 23.00 4.85 -15.95
C GLU A 42 22.67 6.23 -15.36
N GLU A 43 21.71 6.94 -15.94
CA GLU A 43 21.21 8.19 -15.36
C GLU A 43 20.42 7.94 -14.06
N ILE A 44 19.54 6.93 -14.05
CA ILE A 44 18.79 6.58 -12.83
C ILE A 44 19.74 6.21 -11.69
N LYS A 45 20.76 5.39 -11.97
CA LYS A 45 21.76 4.97 -10.98
C LYS A 45 22.49 6.16 -10.34
N LYS A 46 22.81 7.21 -11.10
CA LYS A 46 23.41 8.44 -10.55
C LYS A 46 22.52 9.09 -9.50
N TYR A 47 21.23 9.28 -9.80
CA TYR A 47 20.27 9.83 -8.85
C TYR A 47 20.07 8.93 -7.62
N GLN A 48 20.14 7.61 -7.80
CA GLN A 48 20.04 6.66 -6.69
C GLN A 48 21.26 6.72 -5.77
N VAL A 49 22.47 6.81 -6.32
CA VAL A 49 23.69 6.99 -5.52
C VAL A 49 23.60 8.29 -4.70
N GLU A 50 23.14 9.37 -5.32
CA GLU A 50 22.96 10.66 -4.64
C GLU A 50 21.91 10.58 -3.52
N PHE A 51 20.74 9.99 -3.82
CA PHE A 51 19.65 9.80 -2.85
C PHE A 51 20.09 8.98 -1.64
N TRP A 52 20.72 7.82 -1.86
CA TRP A 52 21.16 6.95 -0.78
C TRP A 52 22.36 7.52 -0.01
N SER A 53 23.25 8.26 -0.67
CA SER A 53 24.32 8.97 0.02
C SER A 53 23.76 9.99 1.01
N MET A 54 22.80 10.82 0.55
CA MET A 54 22.08 11.77 1.40
C MET A 54 21.37 11.05 2.55
N ALA A 55 20.58 10.01 2.25
CA ALA A 55 19.78 9.28 3.25
C ALA A 55 20.65 8.66 4.36
N LEU A 56 21.86 8.24 4.03
CA LEU A 56 22.82 7.67 4.99
C LEU A 56 23.68 8.73 5.69
N GLY A 57 23.49 10.01 5.37
CA GLY A 57 24.14 11.12 6.07
C GLY A 57 25.51 11.53 5.51
N SER A 58 25.71 11.47 4.18
CA SER A 58 26.90 12.03 3.53
C SER A 58 27.01 13.56 3.66
N GLY A 59 25.91 14.25 3.96
CA GLY A 59 25.81 15.71 3.95
C GLY A 59 25.59 16.31 2.55
N THR A 60 25.57 15.48 1.49
CA THR A 60 25.19 15.92 0.14
C THR A 60 23.67 15.97 0.01
N LEU A 61 23.15 16.96 -0.72
CA LEU A 61 21.72 17.11 -0.97
C LEU A 61 21.33 16.45 -2.29
N TYR A 62 20.26 15.67 -2.28
CA TYR A 62 19.65 15.12 -3.48
C TYR A 62 18.98 16.20 -4.34
N GLN A 63 19.40 16.31 -5.60
CA GLN A 63 18.92 17.29 -6.59
C GLN A 63 17.91 16.71 -7.59
N GLY A 64 17.57 15.43 -7.46
CA GLY A 64 16.62 14.79 -8.35
C GLY A 64 15.16 15.15 -8.03
N ARG A 65 14.27 14.60 -8.86
CA ARG A 65 12.81 14.68 -8.65
C ARG A 65 12.41 14.06 -7.32
N SER A 66 11.35 14.58 -6.70
CA SER A 66 10.75 13.91 -5.53
C SER A 66 10.34 12.47 -5.87
N MET A 67 10.23 11.60 -4.85
CA MET A 67 9.84 10.20 -5.06
C MET A 67 8.49 10.10 -5.79
N LYS A 68 7.52 10.95 -5.41
CA LYS A 68 6.23 11.04 -6.10
C LYS A 68 6.37 11.44 -7.57
N GLU A 69 7.08 12.51 -7.88
CA GLU A 69 7.24 12.97 -9.27
C GLU A 69 8.00 11.97 -10.15
N ALA A 70 8.98 11.26 -9.57
CA ALA A 70 9.75 10.25 -10.27
C ALA A 70 8.93 8.99 -10.61
N HIS A 71 7.97 8.60 -9.75
CA HIS A 71 7.27 7.32 -9.84
C HIS A 71 5.80 7.41 -10.28
N GLN A 72 5.14 8.58 -10.19
CA GLN A 72 3.70 8.76 -10.47
C GLN A 72 3.22 8.33 -11.87
N GLN A 73 4.12 8.21 -12.85
CA GLN A 73 3.78 7.77 -14.21
C GLN A 73 4.09 6.29 -14.47
N LEU A 74 4.62 5.56 -13.49
CA LEU A 74 5.12 4.19 -13.66
C LEU A 74 4.10 3.11 -13.29
N SER A 75 2.95 3.48 -12.71
CA SER A 75 1.90 2.54 -12.30
C SER A 75 2.42 1.41 -11.40
N ILE A 76 3.37 1.71 -10.49
CA ILE A 76 4.01 0.72 -9.61
C ILE A 76 2.98 0.10 -8.67
N THR A 77 2.91 -1.23 -8.64
CA THR A 77 2.01 -1.97 -7.74
C THR A 77 2.65 -2.22 -6.36
N GLU A 78 1.84 -2.63 -5.38
CA GLU A 78 2.34 -3.08 -4.07
C GLU A 78 3.34 -4.25 -4.21
N GLU A 79 3.03 -5.21 -5.08
CA GLU A 79 3.90 -6.36 -5.36
C GLU A 79 5.25 -5.91 -5.92
N GLN A 80 5.25 -4.97 -6.86
CA GLN A 80 6.49 -4.43 -7.43
C GLN A 80 7.31 -3.67 -6.39
N PHE A 81 6.67 -2.87 -5.54
CA PHE A 81 7.37 -2.15 -4.48
C PHE A 81 7.98 -3.12 -3.46
N ASN A 82 7.23 -4.13 -3.02
CA ASN A 82 7.72 -5.17 -2.10
C ASN A 82 8.93 -5.90 -2.71
N ALA A 83 8.85 -6.28 -3.99
CA ALA A 83 9.97 -6.92 -4.67
C ALA A 83 11.24 -6.04 -4.69
N VAL A 84 11.10 -4.72 -4.87
CA VAL A 84 12.23 -3.78 -4.79
C VAL A 84 12.83 -3.73 -3.39
N VAL A 85 12.00 -3.65 -2.34
CA VAL A 85 12.45 -3.62 -0.94
C VAL A 85 13.15 -4.92 -0.55
N ASP A 86 12.63 -6.06 -0.99
CA ASP A 86 13.24 -7.38 -0.75
C ASP A 86 14.61 -7.49 -1.45
N MET A 87 14.69 -7.08 -2.72
CA MET A 87 15.96 -7.08 -3.47
C MET A 87 16.98 -6.10 -2.86
N LEU A 88 16.54 -4.95 -2.33
CA LEU A 88 17.40 -4.02 -1.60
C LEU A 88 17.99 -4.69 -0.35
N SER A 89 17.13 -5.30 0.47
CA SER A 89 17.52 -6.02 1.69
C SER A 89 18.50 -7.16 1.38
N GLU A 90 18.22 -7.97 0.36
CA GLU A 90 19.09 -9.06 -0.08
C GLU A 90 20.45 -8.55 -0.56
N THR A 91 20.48 -7.51 -1.40
CA THR A 91 21.72 -6.93 -1.92
C THR A 91 22.61 -6.37 -0.79
N MET A 92 22.01 -5.69 0.20
CA MET A 92 22.76 -5.20 1.36
C MET A 92 23.38 -6.34 2.17
N ARG A 93 22.67 -7.47 2.33
CA ARG A 93 23.19 -8.66 3.01
C ARG A 93 24.35 -9.29 2.24
N GLU A 94 24.21 -9.45 0.93
CA GLU A 94 25.28 -10.00 0.06
C GLU A 94 26.56 -9.17 0.12
N MET A 95 26.42 -7.85 0.27
CA MET A 95 27.53 -6.92 0.42
C MET A 95 28.08 -6.81 1.84
N ASN A 96 27.56 -7.60 2.79
CA ASN A 96 27.94 -7.57 4.20
C ASN A 96 27.77 -6.18 4.85
N ILE A 97 26.75 -5.42 4.42
CA ILE A 97 26.40 -4.16 5.09
C ILE A 97 25.87 -4.49 6.51
N PRO A 98 26.32 -3.79 7.56
CA PRO A 98 25.91 -4.06 8.94
C PRO A 98 24.39 -4.06 9.12
N GLU A 99 23.90 -4.94 9.99
CA GLU A 99 22.47 -5.19 10.14
C GLU A 99 21.66 -3.97 10.56
N ASP A 100 22.23 -3.18 11.47
CA ASP A 100 21.61 -1.95 11.93
C ASP A 100 21.51 -0.90 10.80
N VAL A 101 22.49 -0.86 9.89
CA VAL A 101 22.48 0.07 8.75
C VAL A 101 21.46 -0.35 7.70
N TYR A 102 21.42 -1.63 7.32
CA TYR A 102 20.46 -2.06 6.30
C TYR A 102 19.01 -1.92 6.80
N LYS A 103 18.75 -2.19 8.10
CA LYS A 103 17.41 -2.01 8.68
C LYS A 103 16.92 -0.57 8.56
N ILE A 104 17.80 0.39 8.85
CA ILE A 104 17.50 1.83 8.68
C ILE A 104 17.22 2.15 7.21
N ALA A 105 18.02 1.61 6.28
CA ALA A 105 17.83 1.86 4.87
C ALA A 105 16.48 1.30 4.36
N VAL A 106 16.11 0.08 4.75
CA VAL A 106 14.80 -0.52 4.43
C VAL A 106 13.66 0.32 5.01
N THR A 107 13.75 0.72 6.29
CA THR A 107 12.76 1.62 6.89
C THR A 107 12.65 2.93 6.13
N HIS A 108 13.76 3.50 5.68
CA HIS A 108 13.76 4.73 4.91
C HIS A 108 13.09 4.56 3.53
N ALA A 109 13.31 3.44 2.85
CA ALA A 109 12.61 3.11 1.61
C ALA A 109 11.09 2.99 1.82
N GLU A 110 10.67 2.30 2.88
CA GLU A 110 9.27 2.11 3.24
C GLU A 110 8.52 3.43 3.48
N MET A 111 9.19 4.47 3.99
CA MET A 111 8.59 5.79 4.19
C MET A 111 8.06 6.42 2.88
N PHE A 112 8.59 6.01 1.72
CA PHE A 112 8.16 6.52 0.41
C PHE A 112 7.11 5.64 -0.27
N ARG A 113 6.62 4.59 0.38
CA ARG A 113 5.65 3.66 -0.22
C ARG A 113 4.44 4.38 -0.81
N SER A 114 3.82 5.28 -0.04
CA SER A 114 2.63 6.03 -0.50
C SER A 114 2.91 7.02 -1.64
N ASP A 115 4.16 7.43 -1.81
CA ASP A 115 4.57 8.31 -2.91
C ASP A 115 4.88 7.51 -4.19
N ILE A 116 5.24 6.24 -4.05
CA ILE A 116 5.73 5.40 -5.16
C ILE A 116 4.65 4.45 -5.67
N VAL A 117 3.94 3.78 -4.76
CA VAL A 117 2.86 2.84 -5.12
C VAL A 117 1.73 3.64 -5.77
N SER A 118 1.39 3.26 -6.99
CA SER A 118 0.43 3.96 -7.80
C SER A 118 -0.99 3.70 -7.34
N HIS A 119 -1.54 4.69 -6.66
CA HIS A 119 -2.98 4.80 -6.41
C HIS A 119 -3.76 5.31 -7.63
N LYS A 120 -3.12 5.49 -8.80
CA LYS A 120 -3.80 5.88 -10.05
C LYS A 120 -4.93 4.92 -10.45
N LEU A 121 -4.82 3.66 -10.01
CA LEU A 121 -5.91 2.70 -10.09
C LEU A 121 -7.11 3.10 -9.23
N LEU A 122 -6.89 3.64 -8.03
CA LEU A 122 -7.92 4.22 -7.16
C LEU A 122 -8.45 5.56 -7.67
N GLU A 123 -7.73 6.35 -8.46
CA GLU A 123 -8.30 7.60 -9.03
C GLU A 123 -9.47 7.31 -10.01
N CYS A 124 -9.37 6.23 -10.78
CA CYS A 124 -10.44 5.76 -11.69
C CYS A 124 -11.12 4.46 -11.21
N ALA A 125 -10.84 3.96 -10.00
CA ALA A 125 -11.35 2.65 -9.56
C ALA A 125 -12.87 2.66 -9.49
N LEU A 126 -13.47 3.77 -9.04
CA LEU A 126 -14.91 3.93 -8.99
C LEU A 126 -15.50 3.88 -10.39
N GLU A 127 -14.88 4.51 -11.38
CA GLU A 127 -15.35 4.46 -12.78
C GLU A 127 -15.20 3.04 -13.35
N LYS A 128 -14.03 2.41 -13.19
CA LYS A 128 -13.77 1.03 -13.63
C LYS A 128 -14.67 0.00 -12.96
N LEU A 129 -15.07 0.25 -11.71
CA LEU A 129 -16.04 -0.57 -10.98
C LEU A 129 -17.44 -0.51 -11.63
N GLY A 130 -17.78 0.56 -12.36
CA GLY A 130 -19.15 0.82 -12.83
C GLY A 130 -19.86 1.92 -12.03
N GLY A 131 -19.08 2.79 -11.39
CA GLY A 131 -19.54 3.96 -10.68
C GLY A 131 -20.19 3.66 -9.32
N ARG A 132 -20.75 4.72 -8.75
CA ARG A 132 -21.48 4.68 -7.47
C ARG A 132 -22.68 3.73 -7.51
N GLU A 133 -23.28 3.52 -8.68
CA GLU A 133 -24.39 2.58 -8.85
C GLU A 133 -23.95 1.15 -8.56
N LYS A 134 -22.85 0.68 -9.16
CA LYS A 134 -22.31 -0.65 -8.89
C LYS A 134 -21.90 -0.81 -7.43
N LEU A 135 -21.24 0.21 -6.88
CA LEU A 135 -20.86 0.25 -5.47
C LEU A 135 -22.09 0.11 -4.55
N THR A 136 -23.20 0.76 -4.89
CA THR A 136 -24.46 0.66 -4.15
C THR A 136 -24.99 -0.77 -4.16
N LYS A 137 -25.04 -1.42 -5.33
CA LYS A 137 -25.48 -2.83 -5.47
C LYS A 137 -24.64 -3.80 -4.64
N ILE A 138 -23.32 -3.62 -4.62
CA ILE A 138 -22.39 -4.41 -3.80
C ILE A 138 -22.77 -4.30 -2.32
N PHE A 139 -22.94 -3.08 -1.81
CA PHE A 139 -23.27 -2.86 -0.41
C PHE A 139 -24.69 -3.30 -0.05
N GLU A 140 -25.67 -3.14 -0.94
CA GLU A 140 -27.02 -3.67 -0.73
C GLU A 140 -27.01 -5.20 -0.59
N LYS A 141 -26.27 -5.91 -1.45
CA LYS A 141 -26.07 -7.36 -1.34
C LYS A 141 -25.40 -7.76 -0.04
N LEU A 142 -24.33 -7.05 0.36
CA LEU A 142 -23.64 -7.30 1.61
C LEU A 142 -24.57 -7.12 2.82
N TYR A 143 -25.32 -6.02 2.86
CA TYR A 143 -26.23 -5.69 3.96
C TYR A 143 -27.54 -6.49 3.94
N ALA A 144 -27.84 -7.23 2.87
CA ALA A 144 -28.88 -8.25 2.90
C ALA A 144 -28.44 -9.51 3.68
N ARG A 145 -27.12 -9.79 3.74
CA ARG A 145 -26.56 -10.98 4.40
C ARG A 145 -26.15 -10.72 5.84
N LEU A 146 -25.49 -9.59 6.12
CA LEU A 146 -24.94 -9.28 7.43
C LEU A 146 -25.97 -9.37 8.59
N PRO A 147 -27.16 -8.76 8.51
CA PRO A 147 -28.15 -8.85 9.59
C PRO A 147 -28.76 -10.25 9.76
N SER A 148 -28.63 -11.12 8.75
CA SER A 148 -29.19 -12.48 8.73
C SER A 148 -28.16 -13.54 9.16
N ASN A 149 -26.87 -13.18 9.23
CA ASN A 149 -25.80 -14.11 9.59
C ASN A 149 -25.67 -14.18 11.12
N PRO A 150 -25.64 -15.38 11.74
CA PRO A 150 -25.60 -15.53 13.19
C PRO A 150 -24.43 -14.79 13.88
N GLN A 151 -23.26 -14.73 13.25
CA GLN A 151 -22.06 -14.11 13.84
C GLN A 151 -22.10 -12.58 13.80
N THR A 152 -22.70 -11.99 12.75
CA THR A 152 -22.69 -10.54 12.53
C THR A 152 -24.03 -9.86 12.83
N SER A 153 -25.14 -10.61 12.89
CA SER A 153 -26.47 -10.08 13.22
C SER A 153 -26.54 -9.26 14.52
N PRO A 154 -25.84 -9.60 15.63
CA PRO A 154 -25.98 -8.84 16.88
C PRO A 154 -25.57 -7.37 16.75
N GLN A 155 -24.63 -7.03 15.86
CA GLN A 155 -24.14 -5.66 15.66
C GLN A 155 -25.18 -4.75 14.98
N PHE A 156 -26.20 -5.33 14.32
CA PHE A 156 -27.19 -4.60 13.54
C PHE A 156 -28.55 -4.43 14.23
N ASN A 157 -28.72 -5.01 15.42
CA ASN A 157 -29.97 -4.93 16.18
C ASN A 157 -30.34 -3.47 16.51
N GLY A 158 -31.52 -3.04 16.05
CA GLY A 158 -32.03 -1.69 16.27
C GLY A 158 -31.25 -0.58 15.55
N LYS A 159 -30.37 -0.91 14.60
CA LYS A 159 -29.62 0.06 13.80
C LYS A 159 -30.38 0.44 12.53
N ASP A 160 -30.21 1.69 12.11
CA ASP A 160 -30.68 2.17 10.81
C ASP A 160 -29.72 1.72 9.71
N LEU A 161 -30.06 0.61 9.04
CA LEU A 161 -29.25 0.05 7.95
C LEU A 161 -29.12 1.02 6.77
N SER A 162 -30.15 1.81 6.46
CA SER A 162 -30.10 2.78 5.36
C SER A 162 -29.02 3.83 5.62
N LYS A 163 -28.95 4.34 6.85
CA LYS A 163 -27.90 5.28 7.26
C LYS A 163 -26.51 4.66 7.20
N ILE A 164 -26.35 3.41 7.62
CA ILE A 164 -25.07 2.69 7.58
C ILE A 164 -24.62 2.48 6.13
N ILE A 165 -25.50 1.94 5.27
CA ILE A 165 -25.23 1.71 3.84
C ILE A 165 -24.82 3.01 3.16
N LYS A 166 -25.54 4.12 3.40
CA LYS A 166 -25.19 5.43 2.85
C LYS A 166 -23.81 5.91 3.31
N GLY A 167 -23.47 5.68 4.59
CA GLY A 167 -22.15 5.99 5.14
C GLY A 167 -21.03 5.22 4.46
N HIS A 168 -21.21 3.91 4.27
CA HIS A 168 -20.24 3.06 3.56
C HIS A 168 -20.10 3.46 2.09
N ILE A 169 -21.20 3.70 1.38
CA ILE A 169 -21.14 4.15 -0.03
C ILE A 169 -20.36 5.47 -0.13
N ASN A 170 -20.58 6.42 0.78
CA ASN A 170 -19.82 7.68 0.78
C ASN A 170 -18.33 7.44 1.03
N TYR A 171 -17.98 6.66 2.05
CA TYR A 171 -16.59 6.32 2.36
C TYR A 171 -15.87 5.67 1.19
N TRP A 172 -16.48 4.63 0.62
CA TRP A 172 -15.91 3.88 -0.48
C TRP A 172 -15.89 4.66 -1.79
N SER A 173 -16.87 5.53 -2.03
CA SER A 173 -16.80 6.45 -3.17
C SER A 173 -15.59 7.38 -3.05
N SER A 174 -15.33 7.93 -1.86
CA SER A 174 -14.14 8.75 -1.62
C SER A 174 -12.85 7.96 -1.81
N PHE A 175 -12.76 6.77 -1.21
CA PHE A 175 -11.58 5.91 -1.32
C PHE A 175 -11.29 5.50 -2.78
N LEU A 176 -12.29 5.01 -3.51
CA LEU A 176 -12.16 4.54 -4.90
C LEU A 176 -12.15 5.65 -5.95
N SER A 177 -12.22 6.92 -5.54
CA SER A 177 -11.99 8.07 -6.43
C SER A 177 -10.80 8.92 -5.98
N SER A 178 -10.10 8.51 -4.93
CA SER A 178 -9.08 9.31 -4.24
C SER A 178 -9.57 10.69 -3.76
N ALA A 179 -10.88 10.89 -3.63
CA ALA A 179 -11.45 12.12 -3.10
C ALA A 179 -11.33 12.15 -1.56
N SER A 180 -11.20 13.35 -1.00
CA SER A 180 -11.14 13.53 0.46
C SER A 180 -12.44 13.06 1.12
N TYR A 181 -12.32 12.12 2.07
CA TYR A 181 -13.44 11.69 2.91
C TYR A 181 -13.63 12.65 4.09
N THR A 182 -14.86 13.10 4.31
CA THR A 182 -15.20 14.08 5.37
C THR A 182 -16.10 13.50 6.47
N GLY A 183 -16.35 12.19 6.43
CA GLY A 183 -17.16 11.52 7.45
C GLY A 183 -16.35 11.09 8.66
N ARG A 184 -16.98 10.30 9.54
CA ARG A 184 -16.34 9.76 10.74
C ARG A 184 -15.26 8.73 10.35
N PRO A 185 -14.05 8.77 10.93
CA PRO A 185 -13.04 7.74 10.73
C PRO A 185 -13.59 6.34 11.00
N ILE A 186 -13.22 5.37 10.17
CA ILE A 186 -13.74 3.99 10.25
C ILE A 186 -13.49 3.39 11.63
N VAL A 187 -12.29 3.50 12.18
CA VAL A 187 -11.96 2.97 13.53
C VAL A 187 -12.87 3.58 14.60
N GLU A 188 -13.01 4.91 14.62
CA GLU A 188 -13.90 5.61 15.55
C GLU A 188 -15.37 5.19 15.38
N ALA A 189 -15.82 4.95 14.15
CA ALA A 189 -17.17 4.50 13.88
C ALA A 189 -17.46 3.08 14.42
N HIS A 190 -16.44 2.26 14.63
CA HIS A 190 -16.55 0.88 15.12
C HIS A 190 -16.17 0.71 16.59
N GLN A 191 -15.70 1.76 17.26
CA GLN A 191 -15.37 1.73 18.69
C GLN A 191 -16.57 1.28 19.54
N GLY A 192 -16.33 0.34 20.45
CA GLY A 192 -17.34 -0.14 21.39
C GLY A 192 -18.36 -1.11 20.78
N LEU A 193 -18.22 -1.46 19.50
CA LEU A 193 -18.98 -2.55 18.89
C LEU A 193 -18.48 -3.94 19.31
N ARG A 194 -17.29 -4.01 19.93
CA ARG A 194 -16.67 -5.26 20.44
C ARG A 194 -16.61 -6.35 19.37
N ILE A 195 -16.20 -5.95 18.17
CA ILE A 195 -16.06 -6.88 17.04
C ILE A 195 -14.83 -7.74 17.29
N ASN A 196 -14.99 -9.06 17.25
CA ASN A 196 -13.85 -9.99 17.39
C ASN A 196 -13.32 -10.44 16.02
N THR A 197 -12.19 -11.16 16.03
CA THR A 197 -11.53 -11.67 14.82
C THR A 197 -12.44 -12.56 13.96
N GLU A 198 -13.24 -13.42 14.57
CA GLU A 198 -14.16 -14.31 13.84
C GLU A 198 -15.24 -13.50 13.10
N GLN A 199 -15.87 -12.55 13.78
CA GLN A 199 -16.87 -11.66 13.20
C GLN A 199 -16.30 -10.81 12.06
N PHE A 200 -15.09 -10.29 12.23
CA PHE A 200 -14.40 -9.53 11.19
C PHE A 200 -14.11 -10.39 9.95
N ASN A 201 -13.64 -11.63 10.15
CA ASN A 201 -13.38 -12.55 9.05
C ASN A 201 -14.67 -12.95 8.31
N VAL A 202 -15.78 -13.18 9.02
CA VAL A 202 -17.10 -13.42 8.41
C VAL A 202 -17.55 -12.22 7.59
N PHE A 203 -17.31 -10.99 8.08
CA PHE A 203 -17.59 -9.79 7.30
C PHE A 203 -16.79 -9.75 5.98
N LEU A 204 -15.49 -10.07 6.01
CA LEU A 204 -14.65 -10.10 4.82
C LEU A 204 -15.11 -11.16 3.82
N GLU A 205 -15.51 -12.33 4.30
CA GLU A 205 -16.06 -13.40 3.46
C GLU A 205 -17.31 -12.92 2.70
N LEU A 206 -18.29 -12.36 3.43
CA LEU A 206 -19.54 -11.85 2.86
C LEU A 206 -19.33 -10.66 1.92
N LEU A 207 -18.37 -9.78 2.22
CA LEU A 207 -17.95 -8.71 1.31
C LEU A 207 -17.36 -9.29 0.04
N GLY A 208 -16.46 -10.27 0.17
CA GLY A 208 -15.84 -10.97 -0.95
C GLY A 208 -16.86 -11.65 -1.87
N GLU A 209 -17.87 -12.32 -1.31
CA GLU A 209 -19.00 -12.86 -2.08
C GLU A 209 -19.75 -11.77 -2.86
N SER A 210 -20.07 -10.66 -2.20
CA SER A 210 -20.80 -9.55 -2.81
C SER A 210 -20.04 -8.92 -3.99
N LEU A 211 -18.71 -8.79 -3.86
CA LEU A 211 -17.85 -8.31 -4.94
C LEU A 211 -17.81 -9.28 -6.12
N ARG A 212 -17.69 -10.59 -5.86
CA ARG A 212 -17.65 -11.62 -6.92
C ARG A 212 -18.96 -11.70 -7.68
N GLU A 213 -20.10 -11.66 -6.99
CA GLU A 213 -21.43 -11.65 -7.64
C GLU A 213 -21.63 -10.46 -8.57
N GLU A 214 -21.03 -9.32 -8.24
CA GLU A 214 -21.06 -8.13 -9.07
C GLU A 214 -19.97 -8.12 -10.15
N ASN A 215 -19.23 -9.22 -10.33
CA ASN A 215 -18.17 -9.39 -11.33
C ASN A 215 -17.11 -8.27 -11.26
N VAL A 216 -16.74 -7.87 -10.05
CA VAL A 216 -15.64 -6.92 -9.82
C VAL A 216 -14.33 -7.54 -10.31
N SER A 217 -13.50 -6.77 -11.00
CA SER A 217 -12.20 -7.26 -11.49
C SER A 217 -11.28 -7.65 -10.33
N GLU A 218 -10.43 -8.66 -10.53
CA GLU A 218 -9.48 -9.14 -9.50
C GLU A 218 -8.58 -8.04 -8.94
N GLU A 219 -8.22 -7.07 -9.79
CA GLU A 219 -7.46 -5.88 -9.39
C GLU A 219 -8.22 -5.02 -8.36
N ILE A 220 -9.48 -4.67 -8.65
CA ILE A 220 -10.29 -3.85 -7.73
C ILE A 220 -10.68 -4.65 -6.49
N TYR A 221 -10.99 -5.95 -6.67
CA TYR A 221 -11.26 -6.89 -5.59
C TYR A 221 -10.10 -6.90 -4.58
N SER A 222 -8.87 -7.14 -5.05
CA SER A 222 -7.68 -7.23 -4.20
C SER A 222 -7.43 -5.93 -3.44
N ASN A 223 -7.60 -4.78 -4.10
CA ASN A 223 -7.45 -3.47 -3.47
C ASN A 223 -8.49 -3.23 -2.35
N ILE A 224 -9.76 -3.59 -2.60
CA ILE A 224 -10.84 -3.46 -1.59
C ILE A 224 -10.55 -4.38 -0.39
N MET A 225 -10.17 -5.63 -0.63
CA MET A 225 -9.89 -6.60 0.43
C MET A 225 -8.66 -6.21 1.26
N ALA A 226 -7.57 -5.79 0.61
CA ALA A 226 -6.36 -5.31 1.29
C ALA A 226 -6.63 -4.07 2.15
N HIS A 227 -7.41 -3.11 1.63
CA HIS A 227 -7.82 -1.93 2.39
C HIS A 227 -8.62 -2.30 3.64
N MET A 228 -9.52 -3.29 3.54
CA MET A 228 -10.27 -3.75 4.71
C MET A 228 -9.38 -4.45 5.74
N GLU A 229 -8.49 -5.35 5.31
CA GLU A 229 -7.58 -6.05 6.23
C GLU A 229 -6.69 -5.06 7.00
N ALA A 230 -6.29 -3.95 6.39
CA ALA A 230 -5.51 -2.90 7.05
C ALA A 230 -6.22 -2.27 8.27
N TYR A 231 -7.56 -2.28 8.33
CA TYR A 231 -8.33 -1.78 9.48
C TYR A 231 -8.52 -2.80 10.60
N LYS A 232 -8.20 -4.07 10.36
CA LYS A 232 -8.47 -5.15 11.32
C LYS A 232 -7.91 -4.85 12.70
N ALA A 233 -6.64 -4.45 12.78
CA ALA A 233 -5.98 -4.13 14.04
C ALA A 233 -6.62 -2.94 14.79
N GLY A 234 -7.35 -2.06 14.10
CA GLY A 234 -8.05 -0.92 14.71
C GLY A 234 -9.52 -1.19 15.04
N ILE A 235 -10.14 -2.19 14.40
CA ILE A 235 -11.56 -2.52 14.60
C ILE A 235 -11.75 -3.69 15.56
N VAL A 236 -10.86 -4.68 15.50
CA VAL A 236 -10.96 -5.88 16.32
C VAL A 236 -10.55 -5.54 17.75
N GLU A 237 -11.46 -5.83 18.68
CA GLU A 237 -11.22 -5.77 20.11
C GLU A 237 -11.02 -7.21 20.61
N GLU A 238 -9.78 -7.62 20.83
CA GLU A 238 -9.48 -8.90 21.50
C GLU A 238 -9.72 -8.75 23.00
N ASN A 239 -10.52 -9.66 23.58
CA ASN A 239 -10.75 -9.73 25.03
C ASN A 239 -9.56 -10.38 25.75
#